data_AF-A0A8S0YVJ3-F1
#
_entry.id   AF-A0A8S0YVJ3-F1
#
_cell.length_a   1.000
_cell.length_b   1.000
_cell.length_c   1.000
_cell.angle_alpha   90.00
_cell.angle_beta   90.00
_cell.angle_gamma   90.00
#
_symmetry.space_group_name_H-M   'P 1'
#
loop_
_entity.id
_entity.type
_entity.pdbx_description
1 polymer ?
#
loop_
_entity_poly.entity_id
_entity_poly.type
_entity_poly.pdbx_seq_one_letter_code
_entity_poly.pdbx_strand_id
1 'polypeptide(L)'
;MPQHACKKFNRKQYWNAELSKAVAERRLALANLRRSLSPVNLDILQQKIRYSQRLIRMAKSLGWSWQEFYTSVDETTSSSEMWKKMRWVKVHRSNSHNYYKDNDSALSLLNSLTSDHACPSQPRFHSVYSTLESEITIHESDNSIKKTDTAPGKDEI
;
A
#
# COMPACT_ATOMS: atom_id res chain seq x y z
N MET A 1 -41.06 -24.33 -17.53
CA MET A 1 -39.91 -24.58 -16.61
C MET A 1 -38.68 -23.92 -17.22
N PRO A 2 -38.19 -22.78 -16.69
CA PRO A 2 -37.02 -22.13 -17.26
C PRO A 2 -35.77 -22.96 -16.94
N GLN A 3 -35.06 -23.38 -17.98
CA GLN A 3 -33.77 -24.04 -17.87
C GLN A 3 -32.76 -23.01 -17.36
N HIS A 4 -32.40 -23.09 -16.07
CA HIS A 4 -31.30 -22.31 -15.53
C HIS A 4 -30.00 -22.76 -16.21
N ALA A 5 -29.53 -21.97 -17.19
CA ALA A 5 -28.24 -22.17 -17.81
C ALA A 5 -27.16 -22.20 -16.71
N CYS A 6 -26.59 -23.38 -16.48
CA CYS A 6 -25.49 -23.56 -15.54
C CYS A 6 -24.29 -22.76 -16.07
N LYS A 7 -24.05 -21.59 -15.47
CA LYS A 7 -22.89 -20.76 -15.79
C LYS A 7 -21.64 -21.58 -15.51
N LYS A 8 -20.99 -22.06 -16.57
CA LYS A 8 -19.74 -22.82 -16.48
C LYS A 8 -18.71 -21.98 -15.72
N PHE A 9 -18.06 -22.60 -14.74
CA PHE A 9 -17.04 -21.93 -13.93
C PHE A 9 -15.81 -21.63 -14.79
N ASN A 10 -15.69 -20.38 -15.24
CA ASN A 10 -14.50 -19.91 -15.91
C ASN A 10 -13.41 -19.64 -14.87
N ARG A 11 -12.43 -20.54 -14.80
CA ARG A 11 -11.25 -20.39 -13.94
C ARG A 11 -10.49 -19.15 -14.37
N LYS A 12 -10.07 -18.34 -13.40
CA LYS A 12 -9.15 -17.23 -13.66
C LYS A 12 -7.79 -17.82 -14.08
N GLN A 13 -7.02 -17.07 -14.87
CA GLN A 13 -5.75 -17.54 -15.42
C GLN A 13 -4.73 -17.98 -14.34
N TYR A 14 -4.73 -17.30 -13.19
CA TYR A 14 -3.89 -17.67 -12.03
C TYR A 14 -4.43 -18.84 -11.19
N TRP A 15 -5.51 -19.50 -11.61
CA TRP A 15 -6.17 -20.56 -10.85
C TRP A 15 -5.54 -21.92 -11.16
N ASN A 16 -4.83 -22.50 -10.19
CA ASN A 16 -4.19 -23.82 -10.32
C ASN A 16 -4.79 -24.86 -9.34
N ALA A 17 -4.34 -26.11 -9.45
CA ALA A 17 -4.81 -27.21 -8.62
C ALA A 17 -4.52 -26.99 -7.12
N GLU A 18 -3.36 -26.42 -6.80
CA GLU A 18 -2.95 -26.12 -5.43
C GLU A 18 -3.88 -25.09 -4.77
N LEU A 19 -4.21 -24.00 -5.48
CA LEU A 19 -5.19 -23.00 -5.03
C LEU A 19 -6.57 -23.61 -4.84
N SER A 20 -6.99 -24.47 -5.75
CA SER A 20 -8.26 -25.17 -5.64
C SER A 20 -8.30 -26.04 -4.38
N LYS A 21 -7.22 -26.78 -4.09
CA LYS A 21 -7.07 -27.57 -2.86
C LYS A 21 -7.11 -26.69 -1.61
N ALA A 22 -6.34 -25.60 -1.57
CA ALA A 22 -6.30 -24.69 -0.43
C ALA A 22 -7.66 -24.05 -0.13
N VAL A 23 -8.43 -23.68 -1.17
CA VAL A 23 -9.79 -23.15 -1.02
C VAL A 23 -10.76 -24.24 -0.54
N ALA A 24 -10.63 -25.48 -1.03
CA ALA A 24 -11.43 -26.61 -0.56
C ALA A 24 -11.16 -26.91 0.92
N GLU A 25 -9.89 -26.92 1.34
CA GLU A 25 -9.50 -27.10 2.75
C GLU A 25 -10.06 -25.99 3.64
N ARG A 26 -10.04 -24.72 3.19
CA ARG A 26 -10.68 -23.61 3.91
C ARG A 26 -12.18 -23.84 4.07
N ARG A 27 -12.88 -24.29 3.02
CA ARG A 27 -14.31 -24.60 3.07
C ARG A 27 -14.60 -25.75 4.03
N LEU A 28 -13.75 -26.77 4.03
CA LEU A 28 -13.86 -27.90 4.96
C LEU A 28 -13.66 -27.46 6.42
N ALA A 29 -12.64 -26.65 6.70
CA ALA A 29 -12.41 -26.10 8.04
C ALA A 29 -13.60 -25.27 8.53
N LEU A 30 -14.22 -24.47 7.65
CA LEU A 30 -15.42 -23.71 7.98
C LEU A 30 -16.61 -24.62 8.28
N ALA A 31 -16.78 -25.71 7.52
CA ALA A 31 -17.83 -26.69 7.77
C ALA A 31 -17.62 -27.39 9.13
N ASN A 32 -16.39 -27.74 9.48
CA ASN A 32 -16.05 -28.36 10.76
C ASN A 32 -16.30 -27.42 11.94
N LEU A 33 -15.93 -26.13 11.81
CA LEU A 33 -16.25 -25.13 12.82
C LEU A 33 -17.76 -24.98 13.01
N ARG A 34 -18.55 -24.97 11.92
CA ARG A 34 -20.02 -24.88 12.01
C ARG A 34 -20.67 -26.10 12.66
N ARG A 35 -20.06 -27.29 12.52
CA ARG A 35 -20.52 -28.50 13.21
C ARG A 35 -20.14 -28.51 14.70
N SER A 36 -18.99 -27.94 15.03
CA SER A 36 -18.46 -27.91 16.39
C SER A 36 -17.70 -26.61 16.63
N LEU A 37 -18.34 -25.68 17.35
CA LEU A 37 -17.69 -24.44 17.78
C LEU A 37 -16.67 -24.77 18.87
N SER A 38 -15.40 -24.76 18.50
CA SER A 38 -14.26 -24.97 19.42
C SER A 38 -13.14 -24.01 19.04
N PRO A 39 -12.37 -23.48 20.01
CA PRO A 39 -11.24 -22.60 19.73
C PRO A 39 -10.21 -23.27 18.81
N VAL A 40 -10.00 -24.57 18.93
CA VAL A 40 -9.09 -25.34 18.06
C VAL A 40 -9.54 -25.28 16.60
N ASN A 41 -10.85 -25.45 16.34
CA ASN A 41 -11.41 -25.37 14.99
C ASN A 41 -11.34 -23.96 14.42
N LEU A 42 -11.44 -22.95 15.28
CA LEU A 42 -11.30 -21.55 14.89
C LEU A 42 -9.86 -21.24 14.47
N ASP A 43 -8.87 -21.73 15.22
CA ASP A 43 -7.44 -21.59 14.87
C ASP A 43 -7.11 -22.28 13.54
N ILE A 44 -7.60 -23.51 13.35
CA ILE A 44 -7.45 -24.25 12.08
C ILE A 44 -8.05 -23.44 10.93
N LEU A 45 -9.26 -22.89 11.10
CA LEU A 45 -9.90 -22.07 10.08
C LEU A 45 -9.07 -20.81 9.78
N GLN A 46 -8.58 -20.10 10.80
CA GLN A 46 -7.74 -18.92 10.61
C GLN A 46 -6.45 -19.25 9.85
N GLN A 47 -5.79 -20.35 10.19
CA GLN A 47 -4.59 -20.81 9.51
C GLN A 47 -4.87 -21.09 8.02
N LYS A 48 -5.96 -21.81 7.71
CA LYS A 48 -6.37 -22.09 6.33
C LYS A 48 -6.79 -20.83 5.57
N ILE A 49 -7.41 -19.86 6.24
CA ILE A 49 -7.71 -18.54 5.66
C ILE A 49 -6.41 -17.83 5.28
N ARG A 50 -5.46 -17.69 6.20
CA ARG A 50 -4.18 -17.00 5.96
C ARG A 50 -3.40 -17.66 4.82
N TYR A 51 -3.31 -19.00 4.84
CA TYR A 51 -2.60 -19.76 3.82
C TYR A 51 -3.24 -19.61 2.43
N SER A 52 -4.56 -19.82 2.31
CA SER A 52 -5.27 -19.65 1.02
C SER A 52 -5.16 -18.22 0.48
N GLN A 53 -5.24 -17.20 1.34
CA GLN A 53 -5.05 -15.80 0.94
C GLN A 53 -3.62 -15.51 0.49
N ARG A 54 -2.61 -16.12 1.13
CA ARG A 54 -1.21 -16.01 0.71
C ARG A 54 -1.03 -16.60 -0.69
N LEU A 55 -1.51 -17.82 -0.94
CA LEU A 55 -1.44 -18.45 -2.26
C LEU A 55 -2.17 -17.65 -3.34
N ILE A 56 -3.36 -17.12 -3.04
CA ILE A 56 -4.08 -16.23 -3.97
C ILE A 56 -3.28 -14.98 -4.30
N ARG A 57 -2.62 -14.37 -3.31
CA ARG A 57 -1.75 -13.21 -3.55
C ARG A 57 -0.56 -13.58 -4.43
N MET A 58 0.12 -14.69 -4.12
CA MET A 58 1.28 -15.15 -4.89
C MET A 58 0.91 -15.53 -6.32
N ALA A 59 -0.18 -16.26 -6.53
CA ALA A 59 -0.60 -16.64 -7.88
C ALA A 59 -1.10 -15.43 -8.69
N LYS A 60 -1.76 -14.45 -8.05
CA LYS A 60 -2.08 -13.19 -8.72
C LYS A 60 -0.83 -12.40 -9.11
N SER A 61 0.22 -12.42 -8.30
CA SER A 61 1.47 -11.72 -8.62
C SER A 61 2.33 -12.45 -9.65
N LEU A 62 2.29 -13.78 -9.68
CA LEU A 62 3.04 -14.61 -10.63
C LEU A 62 2.32 -14.77 -11.98
N GLY A 63 0.99 -14.74 -11.97
CA GLY A 63 0.15 -14.99 -13.15
C GLY A 63 -0.08 -13.79 -14.06
N TRP A 64 0.55 -12.65 -13.79
CA TRP A 64 0.76 -11.59 -14.78
C TRP A 64 2.25 -11.55 -15.05
N SER A 65 2.70 -12.22 -16.10
CA SER A 65 4.07 -11.99 -16.55
C SER A 65 4.18 -10.52 -16.97
N TRP A 66 5.33 -9.88 -16.71
CA TRP A 66 5.59 -8.54 -17.24
C TRP A 66 5.35 -8.49 -18.77
N GLN A 67 5.56 -9.61 -19.44
CA GLN A 67 5.30 -9.82 -20.85
C GLN A 67 3.81 -9.68 -21.19
N GLU A 68 2.92 -10.33 -20.44
CA GLU A 68 1.45 -10.20 -20.59
C GLU A 68 0.96 -8.77 -20.33
N PHE A 69 1.60 -8.05 -19.41
CA PHE A 69 1.30 -6.63 -19.18
C PHE A 69 1.60 -5.80 -20.44
N TYR A 70 2.82 -5.92 -21.00
CA TYR A 70 3.22 -5.18 -22.20
C TYR A 70 2.35 -5.53 -23.41
N THR A 71 2.02 -6.81 -23.61
CA THR A 71 1.13 -7.24 -24.69
C THR A 71 -0.33 -6.83 -24.49
N SER A 72 -0.70 -6.33 -23.31
CA SER A 72 -2.07 -5.85 -23.03
C SER A 72 -2.24 -4.35 -23.23
N VAL A 73 -1.14 -3.61 -23.45
CA VAL A 73 -1.17 -2.16 -23.65
C VAL A 73 -1.07 -1.89 -25.15
N ASP A 74 -2.22 -1.92 -25.81
CA ASP A 74 -2.36 -1.53 -27.21
C ASP A 74 -2.68 -0.03 -27.34
N GLU A 75 -2.57 0.51 -28.55
CA GLU A 75 -2.90 1.92 -28.88
C GLU A 75 -4.33 2.33 -28.50
N THR A 76 -5.24 1.36 -28.41
CA THR A 76 -6.64 1.58 -28.00
C THR A 76 -6.84 1.65 -26.48
N THR A 77 -5.78 1.45 -25.69
CA THR A 77 -5.89 1.42 -24.22
C THR A 77 -6.10 2.83 -23.69
N SER A 78 -7.26 3.09 -23.12
CA SER A 78 -7.55 4.37 -22.44
C SER A 78 -6.54 4.65 -21.33
N SER A 79 -6.18 5.92 -21.15
CA SER A 79 -5.33 6.39 -20.05
C SER A 79 -5.81 5.92 -18.67
N SER A 80 -7.12 5.82 -18.45
CA SER A 80 -7.70 5.31 -17.19
C SER A 80 -7.39 3.82 -16.95
N GLU A 81 -7.48 3.00 -17.99
CA GLU A 81 -7.12 1.58 -17.93
C GLU A 81 -5.62 1.41 -17.70
N MET A 82 -4.81 2.19 -18.41
CA MET A 82 -3.36 2.22 -18.25
C MET A 82 -2.97 2.57 -16.81
N TRP A 83 -3.60 3.58 -16.20
CA TRP A 83 -3.37 3.94 -14.80
C TRP A 83 -3.83 2.87 -13.80
N LYS A 84 -4.92 2.14 -14.07
CA LYS A 84 -5.33 0.99 -13.25
C LYS A 84 -4.27 -0.12 -13.31
N LYS A 85 -3.79 -0.44 -14.51
CA LYS A 85 -2.71 -1.42 -14.75
C LYS A 85 -1.40 -0.97 -14.08
N MET A 86 -1.03 0.31 -14.19
CA MET A 86 0.17 0.90 -13.56
C MET A 86 0.10 0.91 -12.03
N ARG A 87 -1.07 1.21 -11.44
CA ARG A 87 -1.28 1.14 -9.99
C ARG A 87 -1.09 -0.27 -9.45
N TRP A 88 -1.56 -1.28 -10.20
CA TRP A 88 -1.33 -2.68 -9.84
C TRP A 88 0.19 -2.96 -9.72
N VAL A 89 0.98 -2.56 -10.72
CA VAL A 89 2.44 -2.72 -10.71
C VAL A 89 3.12 -2.00 -9.55
N LYS A 90 2.78 -0.72 -9.29
CA LYS A 90 3.39 0.07 -8.21
C LYS A 90 3.06 -0.49 -6.82
N VAL A 91 1.81 -0.83 -6.54
CA VAL A 91 1.36 -1.33 -5.24
C VAL A 91 1.92 -2.72 -4.95
N HIS A 92 2.15 -3.54 -5.97
CA HIS A 92 2.72 -4.88 -5.79
C HIS A 92 4.22 -4.89 -5.49
N ARG A 93 5.00 -3.87 -5.90
CA ARG A 93 6.41 -3.74 -5.48
C ARG A 93 6.55 -3.42 -3.99
N SER A 94 5.57 -2.77 -3.38
CA SER A 94 5.60 -2.35 -1.98
C SER A 94 5.37 -3.48 -0.96
N ASN A 95 4.82 -4.63 -1.39
CA ASN A 95 4.44 -5.71 -0.47
C ASN A 95 5.43 -6.89 -0.43
N SER A 96 6.55 -6.79 -1.16
CA SER A 96 7.60 -7.81 -1.22
C SER A 96 8.66 -7.67 -0.12
N HIS A 97 8.61 -6.61 0.70
CA HIS A 97 9.69 -6.30 1.63
C HIS A 97 9.25 -6.33 3.11
N ASN A 98 8.51 -7.38 3.51
CA ASN A 98 8.61 -7.86 4.89
C ASN A 98 9.80 -8.83 5.02
N TYR A 99 10.95 -8.44 4.47
CA TYR A 99 12.20 -8.93 5.02
C TYR A 99 12.30 -8.25 6.38
N TYR A 100 12.41 -9.04 7.46
CA TYR A 100 13.07 -8.54 8.66
C TYR A 100 14.41 -7.99 8.19
N LYS A 101 14.48 -6.68 8.00
CA LYS A 101 15.70 -6.01 7.61
C LYS A 101 16.54 -6.06 8.89
N ASP A 102 17.55 -6.92 8.86
CA ASP A 102 18.50 -7.03 9.95
C ASP A 102 19.01 -5.62 10.27
N ASN A 103 18.79 -5.15 11.50
CA ASN A 103 19.10 -3.77 11.89
C ASN A 103 20.57 -3.44 11.62
N ASP A 104 21.44 -4.44 11.72
CA ASP A 104 22.86 -4.31 11.47
C ASP A 104 23.16 -3.98 10.00
N SER A 105 22.40 -4.55 9.06
CA SER A 105 22.52 -4.22 7.64
C SER A 105 22.06 -2.80 7.33
N ALA A 106 21.04 -2.31 8.03
CA ALA A 106 20.54 -0.96 7.88
C ALA A 106 21.53 0.07 8.46
N LEU A 107 22.13 -0.22 9.61
CA LEU A 107 23.17 0.61 10.23
C LEU A 107 24.45 0.61 9.40
N SER A 108 24.88 -0.54 8.88
CA SER A 108 26.04 -0.64 7.98
C SER A 108 25.86 0.20 6.72
N LEU A 109 24.67 0.15 6.10
CA LEU A 109 24.35 0.99 4.95
C LEU A 109 24.36 2.48 5.33
N LEU A 110 23.78 2.85 6.47
CA LEU A 110 23.76 4.24 6.94
C LEU A 110 25.18 4.78 7.11
N ASN A 111 26.04 4.03 7.80
CA ASN A 111 27.45 4.41 8.05
C ASN A 111 28.29 4.45 6.78
N SER A 112 27.93 3.66 5.75
CA SER A 112 28.58 3.71 4.44
C SER A 112 28.21 4.95 3.62
N LEU A 113 27.00 5.49 3.82
CA LEU A 113 26.47 6.63 3.06
C LEU A 113 26.83 7.96 3.72
N THR A 114 26.89 7.97 5.05
CA THR A 114 27.29 9.12 5.85
C THR A 114 28.33 8.65 6.84
N SER A 115 29.61 8.84 6.51
CA SER A 115 30.68 8.51 7.46
C SER A 115 30.59 9.47 8.65
N ASP A 116 30.71 8.97 9.87
CA ASP A 116 30.49 9.74 11.11
C ASP A 116 31.44 10.93 11.29
N HIS A 117 32.50 10.99 10.49
CA HIS A 117 33.49 12.07 10.45
C HIS A 117 33.17 13.15 9.41
N ALA A 118 32.11 12.99 8.61
CA ALA A 118 31.64 14.03 7.70
C ALA A 118 30.87 15.09 8.50
N CYS A 119 31.58 16.16 8.90
CA CYS A 119 30.92 17.37 9.37
C CYS A 119 30.50 18.17 8.13
N PRO A 120 29.21 18.21 7.74
CA PRO A 120 28.81 19.01 6.59
C PRO A 120 29.17 20.47 6.88
N SER A 121 29.87 21.10 5.94
CA SER A 121 30.15 22.54 6.05
C SER A 121 28.84 23.28 6.22
N GLN A 122 28.71 24.09 7.27
CA GLN A 122 27.50 24.86 7.53
C GLN A 122 27.15 25.66 6.26
N PRO A 123 25.96 25.46 5.66
CA PRO A 123 25.60 26.19 4.47
C PRO A 123 25.59 27.69 4.79
N ARG A 124 26.45 28.46 4.12
CA ARG A 124 26.43 29.92 4.20
C ARG A 124 25.30 30.44 3.33
N PHE A 125 24.15 30.70 3.95
CA PHE A 125 23.08 31.43 3.31
C PHE A 125 23.50 32.90 3.14
N HIS A 126 23.71 33.31 1.89
CA HIS A 126 23.84 34.72 1.56
C HIS A 126 22.45 35.20 1.19
N SER A 127 21.71 35.76 2.14
CA SER A 127 20.44 36.40 1.79
C SER A 127 20.75 37.71 1.06
N VAL A 128 20.27 37.84 -0.18
CA VAL A 128 20.35 39.10 -0.94
C VAL A 128 19.38 40.14 -0.35
N TYR A 129 18.52 39.72 0.58
CA TYR A 129 17.40 40.47 1.15
C TYR A 129 17.63 40.88 2.61
N SER A 130 18.88 41.03 3.07
CA SER A 130 19.20 41.53 4.41
C SER A 130 18.57 42.89 4.73
N THR A 131 18.11 43.65 3.72
CA THR A 131 17.44 44.94 3.86
C THR A 131 15.91 44.85 4.00
N LEU A 132 15.31 43.65 3.95
CA LEU A 132 13.86 43.44 4.16
C LEU A 132 13.51 42.99 5.58
N GLU A 133 14.50 42.81 6.45
CA GLU A 133 14.30 42.62 7.90
C GLU A 133 13.99 43.97 8.56
N SER A 134 12.88 44.60 8.16
CA SER A 134 12.29 45.67 8.95
C SER A 134 11.64 45.05 10.19
N GLU A 135 11.98 45.53 11.38
CA GLU A 135 11.26 45.14 12.60
C GLU A 135 9.76 45.44 12.43
N ILE A 136 8.94 44.40 12.55
CA ILE A 136 7.48 44.56 12.53
C ILE A 136 7.11 45.44 13.73
N THR A 137 6.64 46.65 13.45
CA THR A 137 6.24 47.58 14.50
C THR A 137 4.90 47.13 15.08
N ILE A 138 4.70 47.25 16.40
CA ILE A 138 3.47 46.82 17.10
C ILE A 138 2.19 47.42 16.44
N HIS A 139 2.31 48.63 15.90
CA HIS A 139 1.23 49.29 15.18
C HIS A 139 0.83 48.61 13.85
N GLU A 140 1.77 47.95 13.17
CA GLU A 140 1.51 47.20 11.93
C GLU A 140 0.82 45.86 12.22
N SER A 141 1.17 45.20 13.33
CA SER A 141 0.44 44.02 13.81
C SER A 141 -1.00 44.35 14.22
N ASP A 142 -1.22 45.49 14.90
CA ASP A 142 -2.55 45.89 15.34
C ASP A 142 -3.49 46.22 14.16
N ASN A 143 -2.95 46.80 13.07
CA ASN A 143 -3.71 47.04 11.84
C ASN A 143 -4.08 45.76 11.08
N SER A 144 -3.29 44.70 11.24
CA SER A 144 -3.48 43.42 10.53
C SER A 144 -4.58 42.56 11.16
N ILE A 145 -4.86 42.77 12.46
CA ILE A 145 -5.95 42.11 13.17
C ILE A 145 -7.26 42.81 12.81
N LYS A 146 -7.94 42.30 11.76
CA LYS A 146 -9.29 42.75 11.42
C LYS A 146 -10.23 42.44 12.59
N LYS A 147 -10.85 43.47 13.18
CA LYS A 147 -11.91 43.36 14.21
C LYS A 147 -13.25 42.87 13.65
N THR A 148 -13.22 41.93 12.71
CA THR A 148 -14.43 41.32 12.16
C THR A 148 -14.78 40.12 13.00
N ASP A 149 -15.92 40.19 13.68
CA ASP A 149 -16.54 39.09 14.44
C ASP A 149 -16.72 37.88 13.51
N THR A 150 -15.72 36.99 13.54
CA THR A 150 -15.64 35.80 12.73
C THR A 150 -15.82 34.64 13.69
N ALA A 151 -16.88 33.86 13.49
CA ALA A 151 -17.17 32.70 14.31
C ALA A 151 -15.92 31.78 14.41
N PRO A 152 -15.66 31.18 15.59
CA PRO A 152 -14.43 30.44 15.85
C PRO A 152 -14.23 29.28 14.87
N GLY A 153 -12.97 29.03 14.53
CA GLY A 153 -12.54 27.98 13.63
C GLY A 153 -12.71 26.58 14.22
N LYS A 154 -12.46 25.55 13.40
CA LYS A 154 -12.56 24.13 13.81
C LYS A 154 -11.51 23.70 14.85
N ASP A 155 -10.55 24.57 15.09
CA ASP A 155 -9.44 24.46 16.02
C ASP A 155 -9.78 25.01 17.42
N GLU A 156 -11.01 25.48 17.64
CA GLU A 156 -11.50 26.00 18.94
C GLU A 156 -10.60 27.10 19.55
N ILE A 157 -9.96 27.90 18.69
CA ILE A 157 -9.23 29.13 19.04
C ILE A 157 -9.82 30.29 18.23
#